data_AF-B9M640-F1
#
_entry.id   AF-B9M640-F1
#
_cell.length_a   1.000
_cell.length_b   1.000
_cell.length_c   1.000
_cell.angle_alpha   90.00
_cell.angle_beta   90.00
_cell.angle_gamma   90.00
#
_symmetry.space_group_name_H-M   'P 1'
#
loop_
_entity.id
_entity.type
_entity.pdbx_description
1 polymer ?
#
loop_
_entity_poly.entity_id
_entity_poly.type
_entity_poly.pdbx_seq_one_letter_code
_entity_poly.pdbx_strand_id
1 'polypeptide(L)'
;MKLILLIALASIIALADCFAADQSICNPGTEISYFPNGAVRSCLLRDFYPIDGITCNHLERITFHGNGKLQSCVSSDEILVGNVPCARYGWISFYPSGRLERCTLRVVTEIEGKQCNEQEEVSFLENGKLLSCSSPPGTMPF
;
A
#
# COMPACT_ATOMS: atom_id res chain seq x y z
N MET A 1 51.34 1.81 17.79
CA MET A 1 50.54 3.01 17.44
C MET A 1 50.24 3.14 15.94
N LYS A 2 49.97 2.03 15.22
CA LYS A 2 49.57 2.03 13.80
C LYS A 2 48.54 0.92 13.45
N LEU A 3 47.83 0.38 14.45
CA LEU A 3 46.86 -0.71 14.24
C LEU A 3 45.48 -0.41 14.84
N ILE A 4 45.15 0.88 14.97
CA ILE A 4 43.82 1.34 15.44
C ILE A 4 43.16 2.24 14.38
N LEU A 5 43.88 2.63 13.32
CA LEU A 5 43.41 3.61 12.33
C LEU A 5 42.75 2.99 11.08
N LEU A 6 42.49 1.69 11.05
CA LEU A 6 41.90 1.00 9.88
C LEU A 6 40.52 0.39 10.12
N ILE A 7 39.99 0.46 11.34
CA ILE A 7 38.64 -0.10 11.65
C ILE A 7 37.56 1.01 11.60
N ALA A 8 37.96 2.29 11.47
CA ALA A 8 37.04 3.43 11.41
C ALA A 8 36.49 3.76 10.00
N LEU A 9 36.70 2.88 9.01
CA LEU A 9 36.22 3.05 7.63
C LEU A 9 35.31 1.91 7.16
N ALA A 10 34.52 1.35 8.08
CA ALA A 10 33.38 0.49 7.74
C ALA A 10 32.05 1.25 7.98
N SER A 11 32.03 2.53 7.66
CA SER A 11 30.81 3.33 7.53
C SER A 11 30.34 3.31 6.08
N ILE A 12 30.24 2.13 5.47
CA ILE A 12 29.60 1.99 4.16
C ILE A 12 28.10 1.84 4.43
N ILE A 13 27.45 3.00 4.53
CA ILE A 13 26.16 3.31 3.93
C ILE A 13 25.35 2.07 3.51
N ALA A 14 24.60 1.48 4.45
CA ALA A 14 23.40 0.72 4.11
C ALA A 14 22.25 1.73 3.96
N LEU A 15 22.29 2.56 2.92
CA LEU A 15 21.15 3.36 2.51
C LEU A 15 20.42 2.60 1.43
N ALA A 16 19.17 2.26 1.76
CA ALA A 16 18.15 1.68 0.91
C ALA A 16 18.52 0.31 0.34
N ASP A 17 18.19 -0.73 1.10
CA ASP A 17 17.68 -1.93 0.45
C ASP A 17 16.39 -1.51 -0.27
N CYS A 18 16.55 -1.07 -1.52
CA CYS A 18 15.47 -0.99 -2.48
C CYS A 18 15.13 -2.45 -2.82
N PHE A 19 14.42 -3.13 -1.92
CA PHE A 19 13.83 -4.42 -2.22
C PHE A 19 12.69 -4.15 -3.22
N ALA A 20 13.05 -3.92 -4.47
CA ALA A 20 12.12 -4.07 -5.56
C ALA A 20 11.67 -5.53 -5.55
N ALA A 21 10.36 -5.75 -5.54
CA ALA A 21 9.80 -7.08 -5.69
C ALA A 21 10.39 -7.75 -6.95
N ASP A 22 10.87 -8.98 -6.79
CA ASP A 22 11.27 -9.82 -7.91
C ASP A 22 10.14 -10.81 -8.27
N GLN A 23 10.32 -11.53 -9.37
CA GLN A 23 9.29 -12.45 -9.90
C GLN A 23 8.93 -13.61 -8.96
N SER A 24 9.69 -13.87 -7.89
CA SER A 24 9.40 -14.95 -6.93
C SER A 24 8.09 -14.78 -6.19
N ILE A 25 7.59 -13.55 -6.06
CA ILE A 25 6.29 -13.25 -5.43
C ILE A 25 5.11 -13.55 -6.37
N CYS A 26 5.37 -13.70 -7.67
CA CYS A 26 4.34 -13.81 -8.68
C CYS A 26 3.89 -15.27 -8.85
N ASN A 27 2.58 -15.45 -9.08
CA ASN A 27 1.99 -16.75 -9.30
C ASN A 27 2.52 -17.37 -10.62
N PRO A 28 3.14 -18.56 -10.58
CA PRO A 28 3.70 -19.18 -11.78
C PRO A 28 2.67 -19.34 -12.91
N GLY A 29 3.09 -19.08 -14.15
CA GLY A 29 2.24 -19.20 -15.33
C GLY A 29 1.25 -18.04 -15.54
N THR A 30 1.31 -17.00 -14.72
CA THR A 30 0.53 -15.76 -14.90
C THR A 30 1.35 -14.66 -15.56
N GLU A 31 0.66 -13.66 -16.12
CA GLU A 31 1.32 -12.50 -16.73
C GLU A 31 2.02 -11.64 -15.67
N ILE A 32 3.29 -11.30 -15.93
CA ILE A 32 4.08 -10.38 -15.13
C ILE A 32 4.42 -9.15 -15.98
N SER A 33 4.06 -7.97 -15.47
CA SER A 33 4.46 -6.69 -16.03
C SER A 33 5.73 -6.21 -15.34
N TYR A 34 6.66 -5.66 -16.10
CA TYR A 34 7.94 -5.14 -15.61
C TYR A 34 8.08 -3.64 -15.88
N PHE A 35 8.86 -2.97 -15.04
CA PHE A 35 9.42 -1.67 -15.35
C PHE A 35 10.61 -1.80 -16.34
N PRO A 36 11.02 -0.71 -17.01
CA PRO A 36 12.18 -0.75 -17.92
C PRO A 36 13.50 -1.20 -17.28
N ASN A 37 13.63 -1.07 -15.96
CA ASN A 37 14.80 -1.53 -15.19
C ASN A 37 14.74 -3.04 -14.84
N GLY A 38 13.70 -3.76 -15.26
CA GLY A 38 13.52 -5.19 -14.98
C GLY A 38 12.86 -5.52 -13.64
N ALA A 39 12.55 -4.53 -12.80
CA ALA A 39 11.80 -4.76 -11.57
C ALA A 39 10.34 -5.12 -11.88
N VAL A 40 9.71 -5.94 -11.02
CA VAL A 40 8.28 -6.27 -11.16
C VAL A 40 7.45 -4.99 -10.96
N ARG A 41 6.57 -4.73 -11.94
CA ARG A 41 5.59 -3.64 -11.88
C ARG A 41 4.24 -4.14 -11.37
N SER A 42 3.77 -5.28 -11.88
CA SER A 42 2.52 -5.89 -11.44
C SER A 42 2.51 -7.38 -11.78
N CYS A 43 1.91 -8.18 -10.92
CA CYS A 43 1.57 -9.57 -11.19
C CYS A 43 0.43 -10.03 -10.27
N LEU A 44 -0.10 -11.23 -10.52
CA LEU A 44 -0.90 -11.93 -9.52
C LEU A 44 0.04 -12.52 -8.47
N LEU A 45 -0.26 -12.32 -7.20
CA LEU A 45 0.53 -12.85 -6.09
C LEU A 45 0.41 -14.37 -6.01
N ARG A 46 1.52 -15.06 -5.74
CA ARG A 46 1.53 -16.50 -5.46
C ARG A 46 0.96 -16.82 -4.09
N ASP A 47 1.36 -16.04 -3.09
CA ASP A 47 1.06 -16.20 -1.67
C ASP A 47 0.70 -14.84 -1.06
N PHE A 48 0.31 -14.82 0.21
CA PHE A 48 0.16 -13.57 0.95
C PHE A 48 1.49 -12.82 0.98
N TYR A 49 1.46 -11.52 0.71
CA TYR A 49 2.68 -10.72 0.58
C TYR A 49 2.67 -9.53 1.56
N PRO A 50 3.47 -9.58 2.64
CA PRO A 50 3.62 -8.46 3.56
C PRO A 50 4.54 -7.39 2.97
N ILE A 51 4.07 -6.15 2.91
CA ILE A 51 4.83 -4.98 2.45
C ILE A 51 4.30 -3.72 3.14
N ASP A 52 5.19 -2.86 3.62
CA ASP A 52 4.86 -1.54 4.19
C ASP A 52 3.75 -1.57 5.28
N GLY A 53 3.71 -2.65 6.08
CA GLY A 53 2.70 -2.84 7.13
C GLY A 53 1.35 -3.36 6.64
N ILE A 54 1.26 -3.77 5.37
CA ILE A 54 0.06 -4.30 4.72
C ILE A 54 0.35 -5.73 4.27
N THR A 55 -0.57 -6.64 4.57
CA THR A 55 -0.55 -7.97 3.95
C THR A 55 -1.48 -7.94 2.74
N CYS A 56 -0.89 -8.10 1.55
CA CYS A 56 -1.64 -8.24 0.30
C CYS A 56 -2.11 -9.69 0.15
N ASN A 57 -3.35 -9.87 -0.31
CA ASN A 57 -4.00 -11.17 -0.43
C ASN A 57 -3.36 -12.02 -1.54
N HIS A 58 -3.21 -13.32 -1.27
CA HIS A 58 -2.76 -14.29 -2.27
C HIS A 58 -3.70 -14.32 -3.49
N LEU A 59 -3.15 -14.66 -4.66
CA LEU A 59 -3.87 -14.76 -5.94
C LEU A 59 -4.51 -13.46 -6.44
N GLU A 60 -4.36 -12.35 -5.71
CA GLU A 60 -4.81 -11.03 -6.11
C GLU A 60 -3.70 -10.24 -6.79
N ARG A 61 -4.09 -9.23 -7.55
CA ARG A 61 -3.13 -8.37 -8.26
C ARG A 61 -2.44 -7.43 -7.28
N ILE A 62 -1.10 -7.42 -7.32
CA ILE A 62 -0.27 -6.39 -6.71
C ILE A 62 0.28 -5.47 -7.80
N THR A 63 0.42 -4.18 -7.49
CA THR A 63 1.07 -3.19 -8.35
C THR A 63 2.04 -2.36 -7.52
N PHE A 64 3.19 -2.03 -8.10
CA PHE A 64 4.23 -1.20 -7.50
C PHE A 64 4.39 0.11 -8.25
N HIS A 65 4.86 1.13 -7.53
CA HIS A 65 5.41 2.35 -8.13
C HIS A 65 6.83 2.11 -8.63
N GLY A 66 7.30 2.98 -9.54
CA GLY A 66 8.68 2.87 -10.09
C GLY A 66 9.79 3.04 -9.04
N ASN A 67 9.46 3.52 -7.84
CA ASN A 67 10.36 3.63 -6.69
C ASN A 67 10.32 2.39 -5.76
N GLY A 68 9.62 1.32 -6.16
CA GLY A 68 9.53 0.06 -5.43
C GLY A 68 8.45 0.01 -4.34
N LYS A 69 7.81 1.13 -3.99
CA LYS A 69 6.74 1.14 -3.00
C LYS A 69 5.45 0.52 -3.53
N LEU A 70 4.63 -0.01 -2.61
CA LEU A 70 3.30 -0.50 -2.95
C LEU A 70 2.47 0.61 -3.62
N GLN A 71 1.92 0.32 -4.80
CA GLN A 71 0.92 1.18 -5.43
C GLN A 71 -0.48 0.72 -5.05
N SER A 72 -0.78 -0.57 -5.18
CA SER A 72 -2.09 -1.09 -4.81
C SER A 72 -2.10 -2.61 -4.65
N CYS A 73 -3.01 -3.11 -3.81
CA CYS A 73 -3.39 -4.50 -3.75
C CYS A 73 -4.77 -4.68 -3.10
N VAL A 74 -5.26 -5.92 -3.05
CA VAL A 74 -6.36 -6.31 -2.16
C VAL A 74 -5.75 -6.73 -0.82
N SER A 75 -6.21 -6.18 0.30
CA SER A 75 -5.66 -6.55 1.61
C SER A 75 -6.22 -7.88 2.12
N SER A 76 -5.42 -8.71 2.80
CA SER A 76 -5.90 -9.93 3.45
C SER A 76 -6.49 -9.70 4.85
N ASP A 77 -6.27 -8.52 5.42
CA ASP A 77 -6.59 -8.18 6.81
C ASP A 77 -7.34 -6.85 6.89
N GLU A 78 -7.99 -6.59 8.02
CA GLU A 78 -8.46 -5.23 8.32
C GLU A 78 -7.26 -4.38 8.72
N ILE A 79 -7.12 -3.19 8.13
CA ILE A 79 -5.95 -2.33 8.34
C ILE A 79 -6.40 -0.95 8.74
N LEU A 80 -5.76 -0.39 9.77
CA LEU A 80 -5.92 1.01 10.14
C LEU A 80 -4.76 1.83 9.54
N VAL A 81 -5.05 2.64 8.52
CA VAL A 81 -4.05 3.53 7.92
C VAL A 81 -4.28 4.94 8.45
N GLY A 82 -3.44 5.37 9.40
CA GLY A 82 -3.70 6.57 10.18
C GLY A 82 -4.95 6.39 11.03
N ASN A 83 -6.03 7.11 10.70
CA ASN A 83 -7.34 6.97 11.35
C ASN A 83 -8.41 6.37 10.41
N VAL A 84 -8.02 5.83 9.26
CA VAL A 84 -8.94 5.29 8.24
C VAL A 84 -9.00 3.76 8.36
N PRO A 85 -10.13 3.17 8.79
CA PRO A 85 -10.27 1.73 8.91
C PRO A 85 -10.60 1.12 7.54
N CYS A 86 -9.60 0.54 6.89
CA CYS A 86 -9.75 -0.13 5.60
C CYS A 86 -10.19 -1.59 5.80
N ALA A 87 -11.09 -2.06 4.94
CA ALA A 87 -11.73 -3.36 5.04
C ALA A 87 -10.78 -4.51 4.68
N ARG A 88 -10.97 -5.64 5.37
CA ARG A 88 -10.43 -6.92 4.93
C ARG A 88 -10.97 -7.28 3.55
N TYR A 89 -10.10 -7.80 2.68
CA TYR A 89 -10.42 -8.07 1.27
C TYR A 89 -10.88 -6.83 0.49
N GLY A 90 -10.65 -5.64 1.06
CA GLY A 90 -10.86 -4.37 0.39
C GLY A 90 -9.69 -4.01 -0.52
N TRP A 91 -9.98 -3.24 -1.55
CA TRP A 91 -8.95 -2.61 -2.36
C TRP A 91 -8.26 -1.50 -1.56
N ILE A 92 -6.94 -1.39 -1.69
CA ILE A 92 -6.15 -0.32 -1.10
C ILE A 92 -5.11 0.19 -2.09
N SER A 93 -4.92 1.51 -2.17
CA SER A 93 -3.89 2.13 -2.99
C SER A 93 -3.20 3.31 -2.31
N PHE A 94 -1.97 3.58 -2.75
CA PHE A 94 -1.08 4.59 -2.19
C PHE A 94 -0.46 5.44 -3.28
N TYR A 95 -0.14 6.68 -2.92
CA TYR A 95 0.73 7.55 -3.71
C TYR A 95 2.19 7.06 -3.68
N PRO A 96 3.06 7.51 -4.62
CA PRO A 96 4.49 7.21 -4.59
C PRO A 96 5.20 7.65 -3.30
N SER A 97 4.63 8.61 -2.55
CA SER A 97 5.12 9.00 -1.23
C SER A 97 4.87 7.93 -0.16
N GLY A 98 3.94 7.00 -0.38
CA GLY A 98 3.45 6.02 0.60
C GLY A 98 2.21 6.50 1.37
N ARG A 99 1.65 7.67 1.02
CA ARG A 99 0.41 8.15 1.63
C ARG A 99 -0.79 7.45 1.02
N LEU A 100 -1.81 7.20 1.86
CA LEU A 100 -3.06 6.57 1.42
C LEU A 100 -3.70 7.40 0.31
N GLU A 101 -3.97 6.75 -0.82
CA GLU A 101 -4.70 7.34 -1.93
C GLU A 101 -6.16 6.91 -1.82
N ARG A 102 -6.43 5.60 -1.72
CA ARG A 102 -7.79 5.05 -1.65
C ARG A 102 -7.86 3.80 -0.80
N CYS A 103 -8.99 3.56 -0.16
CA CYS A 103 -9.32 2.22 0.31
C CYS A 103 -10.82 1.97 0.42
N THR A 104 -11.22 0.70 0.42
CA THR A 104 -12.57 0.29 0.83
C THR A 104 -12.71 0.44 2.34
N LEU A 105 -13.71 1.19 2.82
CA LEU A 105 -13.94 1.38 4.25
C LEU A 105 -14.50 0.13 4.90
N ARG A 106 -14.02 -0.18 6.10
CA ARG A 106 -14.54 -1.29 6.91
C ARG A 106 -15.90 -0.96 7.53
N VAL A 107 -16.02 0.25 8.05
CA VAL A 107 -17.15 0.74 8.85
C VAL A 107 -17.47 2.17 8.45
N VAL A 108 -18.67 2.63 8.79
CA VAL A 108 -19.04 4.04 8.63
C VAL A 108 -18.04 4.88 9.42
N THR A 109 -17.39 5.82 8.74
CA THR A 109 -16.28 6.60 9.30
C THR A 109 -16.53 8.08 9.06
N GLU A 110 -16.37 8.89 10.11
CA GLU A 110 -16.35 10.34 9.97
C GLU A 110 -14.95 10.81 9.56
N ILE A 111 -14.88 11.51 8.43
CA ILE A 111 -13.63 12.05 7.88
C ILE A 111 -13.89 13.51 7.54
N GLU A 112 -13.15 14.42 8.19
CA GLU A 112 -13.29 15.87 8.02
C GLU A 112 -14.75 16.37 8.18
N GLY A 113 -15.50 15.78 9.12
CA GLY A 113 -16.91 16.12 9.40
C GLY A 113 -17.92 15.51 8.44
N LYS A 114 -17.48 14.66 7.50
CA LYS A 114 -18.35 13.93 6.57
C LYS A 114 -18.43 12.45 6.96
N GLN A 115 -19.64 11.93 7.08
CA GLN A 115 -19.88 10.50 7.25
C GLN A 115 -19.70 9.77 5.91
N CYS A 116 -18.80 8.80 5.88
CA CYS A 116 -18.51 7.96 4.72
C CYS A 116 -19.01 6.53 4.97
N ASN A 117 -19.68 5.93 4.00
CA ASN A 117 -20.30 4.61 4.13
C ASN A 117 -19.27 3.49 4.32
N GLU A 118 -19.66 2.44 5.03
CA GLU A 118 -18.93 1.18 5.06
C GLU A 118 -18.98 0.47 3.71
N GLN A 119 -17.98 -0.38 3.45
CA GLN A 119 -17.83 -1.18 2.23
C GLN A 119 -17.76 -0.37 0.92
N GLU A 120 -17.58 0.93 1.03
CA GLU A 120 -17.50 1.88 -0.07
C GLU A 120 -16.09 2.46 -0.16
N GLU A 121 -15.70 2.91 -1.36
CA GLU A 121 -14.39 3.51 -1.58
C GLU A 121 -14.32 4.93 -1.00
N VAL A 122 -13.28 5.17 -0.20
CA VAL A 122 -12.85 6.51 0.18
C VAL A 122 -11.58 6.87 -0.60
N SER A 123 -11.50 8.11 -1.06
CA SER A 123 -10.33 8.65 -1.76
C SER A 123 -9.80 9.89 -1.07
N PHE A 124 -8.48 10.04 -1.06
CA PHE A 124 -7.75 11.16 -0.47
C PHE A 124 -6.84 11.82 -1.50
N LEU A 125 -6.57 13.10 -1.29
CA LEU A 125 -5.47 13.81 -1.92
C LEU A 125 -4.15 13.41 -1.26
N GLU A 126 -3.02 13.58 -1.95
CA GLU A 126 -1.70 13.22 -1.41
C GLU A 126 -1.35 14.03 -0.14
N ASN A 127 -1.95 15.19 0.09
CA ASN A 127 -1.78 15.93 1.35
C ASN A 127 -2.59 15.34 2.53
N GLY A 128 -3.34 14.26 2.32
CA GLY A 128 -4.18 13.58 3.31
C GLY A 128 -5.61 14.09 3.41
N LYS A 129 -6.00 15.11 2.63
CA LYS A 129 -7.37 15.63 2.65
C LYS A 129 -8.34 14.69 1.96
N LEU A 130 -9.58 14.64 2.44
CA LEU A 130 -10.64 13.86 1.80
C LEU A 130 -10.91 14.42 0.40
N LEU A 131 -10.78 13.56 -0.62
CA LEU A 131 -11.16 13.90 -1.99
C LEU A 131 -12.62 13.52 -2.24
N SER A 132 -13.00 12.29 -1.91
CA SER A 132 -14.36 11.78 -2.12
C SER A 132 -14.68 10.57 -1.24
N CYS A 133 -15.96 10.41 -0.94
CA CYS A 133 -16.56 9.20 -0.39
C CYS A 133 -18.08 9.25 -0.61
N SER A 134 -18.73 8.09 -0.66
CA SER A 134 -20.19 8.00 -0.61
C SER A 134 -20.67 8.22 0.83
N SER A 135 -21.74 9.00 0.99
CA SER A 135 -22.34 9.27 2.31
C SER A 135 -23.60 8.45 2.50
N PRO A 136 -23.96 8.11 3.75
CA PRO A 136 -25.25 7.51 4.03
C PRO A 136 -26.36 8.43 3.52
N PRO A 137 -27.50 7.88 3.07
CA PRO A 137 -28.69 8.68 2.83
C PRO A 137 -28.97 9.51 4.08
N GLY A 138 -29.00 10.84 3.95
CA GLY A 138 -29.19 11.71 5.09
C GLY A 138 -30.48 11.32 5.83
N THR A 139 -30.36 10.96 7.11
CA THR A 139 -31.54 10.87 7.97
C THR A 139 -32.10 12.28 8.06
N MET A 140 -33.15 12.58 7.29
CA MET A 140 -33.93 13.80 7.50
C MET A 140 -34.39 13.80 8.96
N PRO A 141 -34.12 14.86 9.73
CA PRO A 141 -34.74 14.99 11.05
C PRO A 141 -36.26 15.08 10.83
N PHE A 142 -36.99 14.14 11.46
CA PHE A 142 -38.45 14.22 11.60
C PHE A 142 -38.85 15.34 12.57
#